data_AF-A0A928WCU2-F1
#
_entry.id   AF-A0A928WCU2-F1
#
_cell.length_a   1.000
_cell.length_b   1.000
_cell.length_c   1.000
_cell.angle_alpha   90.00
_cell.angle_beta   90.00
_cell.angle_gamma   90.00
#
_symmetry.space_group_name_H-M   'P 1'
#
loop_
_entity.id
_entity.type
_entity.pdbx_description
1 polymer ?
#
loop_
_entity_poly.entity_id
_entity_poly.type
_entity_poly.pdbx_seq_one_letter_code
_entity_poly.pdbx_strand_id
1 'polypeptide(L)'
;MFRVITPGFEAKYDRWTDALNQANSLIPSCKGLFKDVRIYYGDSLIWLYSRSHKYPQYIGAGVYDKLAQLFVREALEEESANDKTEEE
;
A
#
# COMPACT_ATOMS: atom_id res chain seq x y z
N MET A 1 -8.74 -4.42 -5.94
CA MET A 1 -8.69 -4.57 -4.47
C MET A 1 -7.32 -5.03 -4.04
N PHE A 2 -6.74 -4.31 -3.10
CA PHE A 2 -5.47 -4.57 -2.45
C PHE A 2 -5.69 -5.34 -1.15
N ARG A 3 -4.79 -6.26 -0.82
CA ARG A 3 -4.83 -7.04 0.43
C ARG A 3 -3.54 -6.82 1.20
N VAL A 4 -3.62 -6.28 2.40
CA VAL A 4 -2.48 -6.11 3.31
C VAL A 4 -2.47 -7.27 4.30
N ILE A 5 -1.37 -8.02 4.31
CA ILE A 5 -1.21 -9.22 5.15
C ILE A 5 0.07 -9.09 5.96
N THR A 6 -0.04 -9.34 7.26
CA THR A 6 1.09 -9.50 8.19
C THR A 6 0.70 -10.53 9.26
N PRO A 7 1.62 -11.18 9.98
CA PRO A 7 1.25 -12.15 11.01
C PRO A 7 0.28 -11.58 12.05
N GLY A 8 -0.95 -12.12 12.07
CA GLY A 8 -2.02 -11.68 12.97
C GLY A 8 -2.87 -10.51 12.48
N PHE A 9 -2.70 -10.05 11.24
CA PHE A 9 -3.52 -9.01 10.63
C PHE A 9 -3.71 -9.23 9.13
N GLU A 10 -4.96 -9.14 8.69
CA GLU A 10 -5.35 -9.16 7.28
C GLU A 10 -6.44 -8.11 7.06
N ALA A 11 -6.25 -7.25 6.07
CA ALA A 11 -7.22 -6.24 5.68
C ALA A 11 -7.25 -6.04 4.16
N LYS A 12 -8.40 -5.58 3.66
CA LYS A 12 -8.68 -5.36 2.24
C LYS A 12 -8.99 -3.88 2.01
N TYR A 13 -8.46 -3.33 0.93
CA TYR A 13 -8.58 -1.93 0.55
C TYR A 13 -8.87 -1.80 -0.94
N ASP A 14 -9.63 -0.79 -1.32
CA ASP A 14 -9.92 -0.52 -2.73
C ASP A 14 -8.85 0.36 -3.37
N ARG A 15 -8.33 1.34 -2.62
CA ARG A 15 -7.27 2.27 -3.05
C ARG A 15 -5.88 1.75 -2.74
N TRP A 16 -4.93 2.11 -3.59
CA TRP A 16 -3.53 1.78 -3.38
C TRP A 16 -2.95 2.55 -2.19
N THR A 17 -3.23 3.84 -2.09
CA THR A 17 -2.76 4.72 -1.00
C THR A 17 -3.19 4.20 0.37
N ASP A 18 -4.44 3.78 0.54
CA ASP A 18 -4.95 3.23 1.80
C ASP A 18 -4.20 1.95 2.22
N ALA A 19 -4.01 1.03 1.27
CA ALA A 19 -3.26 -0.20 1.51
C ALA A 19 -1.81 0.09 1.90
N LEU A 20 -1.18 1.05 1.22
CA LEU A 20 0.20 1.46 1.49
C LEU A 20 0.32 2.16 2.86
N ASN A 21 -0.63 3.02 3.21
CA ASN A 21 -0.68 3.71 4.51
C ASN A 21 -0.82 2.72 5.66
N GLN A 22 -1.73 1.74 5.52
CA GLN A 22 -1.85 0.67 6.51
C GLN A 22 -0.57 -0.17 6.59
N ALA A 23 0.02 -0.55 5.46
CA ALA A 23 1.26 -1.33 5.48
C ALA A 23 2.40 -0.59 6.18
N ASN A 24 2.54 0.71 5.92
CA ASN A 24 3.54 1.56 6.57
C ASN A 24 3.29 1.71 8.08
N SER A 25 2.03 1.82 8.52
CA SER A 25 1.69 1.90 9.96
C SER A 25 2.03 0.60 10.72
N LEU A 26 2.10 -0.53 10.00
CA LEU A 26 2.47 -1.84 10.54
C LEU A 26 4.00 -2.10 10.57
N ILE A 27 4.81 -1.27 9.89
CA ILE A 27 6.27 -1.41 9.91
C ILE A 27 6.85 -1.36 11.34
N PRO A 28 6.47 -0.41 12.22
CA PRO A 28 6.98 -0.35 13.59
C PRO A 28 6.62 -1.56 14.47
N SER A 29 5.52 -2.26 14.15
CA SER A 29 5.09 -3.47 14.87
C SER A 29 5.79 -4.74 14.35
N CYS A 30 6.45 -4.67 13.20
CA CYS A 30 7.28 -5.75 12.62
C CYS A 30 8.67 -5.83 13.27
N LYS A 31 8.71 -6.06 14.59
CA LYS A 31 9.98 -6.17 15.35
C LYS A 31 10.67 -7.54 15.28
N GLY A 32 10.01 -8.57 14.74
CA GLY A 32 10.55 -9.94 14.66
C GLY A 32 11.32 -10.21 13.36
N LEU A 33 12.39 -11.02 13.42
CA LEU A 33 13.21 -11.41 12.25
C LEU A 33 12.38 -12.11 11.14
N PHE A 34 11.26 -12.72 11.50
CA PHE A 34 10.37 -13.45 10.60
C PHE A 34 9.04 -12.74 10.34
N LYS A 35 8.93 -11.45 10.70
CA LYS A 35 7.72 -10.67 10.44
C LYS A 35 7.90 -9.87 9.16
N ASP A 36 6.94 -10.03 8.25
CA ASP A 36 6.82 -9.26 7.03
C ASP A 36 5.45 -8.59 6.91
N VAL A 37 5.41 -7.54 6.10
CA VAL A 37 4.17 -6.90 5.63
C VAL A 37 4.12 -7.08 4.12
N ARG A 38 3.03 -7.65 3.63
CA ARG A 38 2.83 -7.96 2.22
C ARG A 38 1.59 -7.27 1.71
N ILE A 39 1.68 -6.68 0.53
CA ILE A 39 0.51 -6.18 -0.19
C ILE A 39 0.33 -7.00 -1.46
N TYR A 40 -0.86 -7.56 -1.61
CA TYR A 40 -1.29 -8.25 -2.82
C TYR A 40 -2.27 -7.40 -3.61
N TYR A 41 -2.21 -7.49 -4.93
CA TYR A 41 -3.24 -7.00 -5.84
C TYR A 41 -3.83 -8.19 -6.58
N GLY A 42 -5.10 -8.50 -6.31
CA GLY A 42 -5.65 -9.82 -6.65
C GLY A 42 -4.79 -10.90 -5.99
N ASP A 43 -4.32 -11.88 -6.76
CA ASP A 43 -3.47 -12.97 -6.29
C ASP A 43 -1.95 -12.70 -6.42
N SER A 44 -1.57 -11.53 -6.93
CA SER A 44 -0.16 -11.16 -7.15
C SER A 44 0.41 -10.40 -5.95
N LEU A 45 1.53 -10.87 -5.41
CA LEU A 45 2.34 -10.09 -4.45
C LEU A 45 2.98 -8.94 -5.21
N ILE A 46 2.69 -7.70 -4.81
CA ILE A 46 3.18 -6.49 -5.50
C ILE A 46 4.12 -5.65 -4.64
N TRP A 47 4.05 -5.81 -3.31
CA TRP A 47 4.86 -5.07 -2.36
C TRP A 47 5.19 -5.92 -1.14
N LEU A 48 6.43 -5.84 -0.68
CA LEU A 48 6.92 -6.57 0.48
C LEU A 48 7.82 -5.67 1.32
N TYR A 49 7.55 -5.61 2.61
CA TYR A 49 8.51 -5.12 3.60
C TYR A 49 8.87 -6.26 4.55
N SER A 50 10.18 -6.45 4.75
CA SER A 50 10.70 -7.27 5.82
C SER A 50 11.88 -6.56 6.46
N ARG A 51 12.13 -6.81 7.74
CA ARG A 51 13.25 -6.21 8.46
C ARG A 51 14.63 -6.60 7.88
N SER A 52 14.70 -7.72 7.16
CA SER A 52 15.93 -8.16 6.50
C SER A 52 16.31 -7.28 5.30
N HIS A 53 15.38 -6.45 4.82
CA HIS A 53 15.62 -5.52 3.73
C HIS A 53 15.59 -4.08 4.23
N LYS A 54 16.57 -3.27 3.79
CA LYS A 54 16.66 -1.85 4.16
C LYS A 54 15.46 -1.04 3.66
N TYR A 55 14.86 -1.46 2.54
CA TYR A 55 13.75 -0.78 1.89
C TYR A 55 12.68 -1.80 1.48
N PRO A 56 11.40 -1.37 1.38
CA PRO A 56 10.37 -2.18 0.77
C PRO A 56 10.70 -2.55 -0.68
N GLN A 57 10.24 -3.71 -1.10
CA GLN A 57 10.43 -4.24 -2.44
C GLN A 57 9.12 -4.18 -3.22
N TYR A 58 9.21 -3.76 -4.48
CA TYR A 58 8.13 -3.83 -5.45
C TYR A 58 8.34 -5.06 -6.32
N ILE A 59 7.34 -5.93 -6.38
CA ILE A 59 7.46 -7.26 -6.99
C ILE A 59 6.64 -7.29 -8.28
N GLY A 60 7.29 -7.68 -9.39
CA GLY A 60 6.66 -7.82 -10.71
C GLY A 60 7.03 -6.72 -11.71
N ALA A 61 7.01 -7.07 -12.99
CA ALA A 61 7.38 -6.17 -14.08
C ALA A 61 6.38 -5.01 -14.22
N GLY A 62 6.89 -3.77 -14.20
CA GLY A 62 6.09 -2.55 -14.33
C GLY A 62 5.13 -2.29 -13.16
N VAL A 63 5.25 -3.03 -12.05
CA VAL A 63 4.37 -2.84 -10.89
C VAL A 63 4.61 -1.48 -10.24
N TYR A 64 5.88 -1.09 -10.06
CA TYR A 64 6.19 0.23 -9.52
C TYR A 64 5.54 1.36 -10.32
N ASP A 65 5.70 1.37 -11.65
CA ASP A 65 5.14 2.41 -12.51
C ASP A 65 3.61 2.48 -12.43
N LYS A 66 2.94 1.31 -12.41
CA LYS A 66 1.49 1.23 -12.24
C LYS A 66 1.04 1.80 -10.89
N LEU A 67 1.74 1.44 -9.80
CA LEU A 67 1.41 1.93 -8.46
C LEU A 67 1.67 3.44 -8.31
N ALA A 68 2.72 3.96 -8.96
CA ALA A 68 3.00 5.39 -9.01
C ALA A 68 1.89 6.15 -9.76
N GLN A 69 1.42 5.62 -10.90
CA GLN A 69 0.28 6.19 -11.64
C GLN A 69 -1.01 6.18 -10.80
N LEU A 70 -1.27 5.09 -10.07
CA LEU A 70 -2.42 5.01 -9.16
C LEU A 70 -2.32 6.06 -8.06
N PHE A 71 -1.14 6.23 -7.44
CA PHE A 71 -0.91 7.23 -6.42
C PHE A 71 -1.22 8.65 -6.91
N VAL A 72 -0.68 9.04 -8.07
CA VAL A 72 -0.93 10.37 -8.65
C VAL A 72 -2.41 10.57 -8.98
N ARG A 73 -3.06 9.56 -9.54
CA ARG A 73 -4.49 9.62 -9.87
C ARG A 73 -5.34 9.77 -8.61
N GLU A 74 -5.09 8.97 -7.58
CA GLU A 74 -5.81 9.02 -6.31
C GLU A 74 -5.63 10.38 -5.62
N ALA A 75 -4.42 10.95 -5.65
CA ALA A 75 -4.15 12.28 -5.12
C ALA A 75 -4.93 13.38 -5.86
N LEU A 76 -5.00 13.32 -7.19
CA LEU A 76 -5.77 14.27 -8.00
C LEU A 76 -7.28 14.14 -7.74
N GLU A 77 -7.79 12.91 -7.58
CA GLU A 77 -9.18 12.66 -7.21
C GLU A 77 -9.52 13.25 -5.83
N GLU A 78 -8.64 13.11 -4.84
CA GLU A 78 -8.80 13.70 -3.51
C GLU A 78 -8.81 15.23 -3.55
N GLU A 79 -7.89 15.85 -4.29
CA GLU A 79 -7.83 17.31 -4.44
C GLU A 79 -9.09 17.86 -5.13
N SER A 80 -9.54 17.20 -6.21
CA SER A 80 -10.76 17.57 -6.94
C SER A 80 -12.07 17.36 -6.14
N ALA A 81 -12.06 16.48 -5.13
CA ALA A 81 -13.18 16.29 -4.22
C ALA A 81 -13.22 17.38 -3.14
N ASN A 82 -12.05 17.83 -2.67
CA ASN A 82 -11.95 18.88 -1.66
C ASN A 82 -12.40 20.24 -2.20
N ASP A 83 -12.07 20.55 -3.46
CA ASP A 83 -12.47 21.78 -4.16
C ASP A 83 -14.00 21.93 -4.31
N LYS A 84 -14.75 20.81 -4.32
CA LYS A 84 -16.22 20.82 -4.40
C LYS A 84 -16.93 21.00 -3.06
N THR A 85 -16.20 20.93 -1.95
CA THR A 85 -16.78 21.01 -0.60
C THR A 85 -16.66 22.43 -0.02
N GLU A 86 -15.86 23.30 -0.63
CA GLU A 86 -15.67 24.70 -0.22
C GLU A 86 -16.62 25.70 -0.93
N GLU A 87 -17.46 25.23 -1.87
CA GLU A 87 -18.45 26.06 -2.60
C GLU A 87 -19.91 25.98 -2.10
N GLU A 88 -20.20 25.34 -0.94
CA GLU A 88 -21.55 25.33 -0.31
C GLU A 88 -21.71 26.30 0.88
#